data_AF-A0A662DGE8-F1
#
_entry.id   AF-A0A662DGE8-F1
#
_cell.length_a   1.000
_cell.length_b   1.000
_cell.length_c   1.000
_cell.angle_alpha   90.00
_cell.angle_beta   90.00
_cell.angle_gamma   90.00
#
_symmetry.space_group_name_H-M   'P 1'
#
loop_
_entity.id
_entity.type
_entity.pdbx_description
1 polymer ?
#
loop_
_entity_poly.entity_id
_entity_poly.type
_entity_poly.pdbx_seq_one_letter_code
_entity_poly.pdbx_strand_id
1 'polypeptide(L)'
;MKYKKLLKMINELPEFPVYRNSTPVVTIDGVCLTVEDVVKAALWSELNILLVGERGEGKTQLMQDINTSLFGGRGTYIRARPDMKTKELYELLNIKTLKRELSVEVKAPLTQIDEINRTPPIVQNEFFHMCDGYIEYEGRPVTLGDGFHVTIASANVKNERYGGTFEMDDAILDRFSLVINIDHYPTQVKDDLEIITSPWGKNPKLARGEVKDCTEQIKQICRELESIREEKFDLDAYVALLYLKRGLDYCIIKKSKRLISYTIPTVCKQRNCIRLKEENCGYIRPLSERTIEAIAALAPALRLIADAKKGKGDGVVTYKEVLEAFRLVAPYAGILDLIWVRNSHFSNPNLALDQIIKRIDNKFREKKEEAKVAVNFALKGKLNEGIKERFTEEWGFFIDLLEEINLLGKKYPRLLEKLKNGEIIEKYPFMRALK
;
A
#
# COMPACT_ATOMS: atom_id res chain seq x y z
N MET A 1 18.00 -11.86 8.93
CA MET A 1 18.13 -13.31 8.59
C MET A 1 18.77 -13.48 7.19
N LYS A 2 19.41 -14.62 6.85
CA LYS A 2 19.84 -14.84 5.44
C LYS A 2 18.61 -14.87 4.54
N TYR A 3 18.55 -14.04 3.50
CA TYR A 3 17.38 -13.87 2.62
C TYR A 3 16.78 -15.20 2.10
N LYS A 4 17.62 -16.19 1.76
CA LYS A 4 17.15 -17.54 1.38
C LYS A 4 16.28 -18.23 2.44
N LYS A 5 16.56 -18.01 3.73
CA LYS A 5 15.74 -18.55 4.83
C LYS A 5 14.40 -17.82 4.93
N LEU A 6 14.36 -16.51 4.61
CA LEU A 6 13.11 -15.76 4.49
C LEU A 6 12.24 -16.33 3.36
N LEU A 7 12.81 -16.58 2.17
CA LEU A 7 12.07 -17.20 1.06
C LEU A 7 11.48 -18.56 1.43
N LYS A 8 12.25 -19.39 2.15
CA LYS A 8 11.77 -20.69 2.62
C LYS A 8 10.60 -20.53 3.60
N MET A 9 10.69 -19.57 4.51
CA MET A 9 9.62 -19.27 5.47
C MET A 9 8.34 -18.84 4.77
N ILE A 10 8.43 -18.01 3.73
CA ILE A 10 7.27 -17.62 2.92
C ILE A 10 6.62 -18.83 2.25
N ASN A 11 7.42 -19.72 1.66
CA ASN A 11 6.91 -20.92 1.01
C ASN A 11 6.33 -21.98 1.99
N GLU A 12 6.63 -21.86 3.29
CA GLU A 12 6.06 -22.71 4.35
C GLU A 12 4.73 -22.15 4.94
N LEU A 13 4.37 -20.90 4.59
CA LEU A 13 3.07 -20.32 4.94
C LEU A 13 1.95 -20.98 4.13
N PRO A 14 0.76 -21.19 4.72
CA PRO A 14 -0.34 -21.83 4.03
C PRO A 14 -0.91 -20.95 2.91
N GLU A 15 -1.34 -21.59 1.83
CA GLU A 15 -2.25 -21.00 0.85
C GLU A 15 -3.66 -20.91 1.42
N PHE A 16 -4.48 -19.99 0.89
CA PHE A 16 -5.86 -19.86 1.33
C PHE A 16 -6.68 -21.06 0.84
N PRO A 17 -7.30 -21.82 1.76
CA PRO A 17 -7.85 -23.13 1.42
C PRO A 17 -9.11 -23.03 0.54
N VAL A 18 -9.86 -21.93 0.61
CA VAL A 18 -11.17 -21.79 -0.04
C VAL A 18 -11.19 -20.68 -1.08
N TYR A 19 -10.67 -19.49 -0.76
CA TYR A 19 -10.67 -18.37 -1.69
C TYR A 19 -9.88 -18.73 -2.95
N ARG A 20 -10.47 -18.48 -4.12
CA ARG A 20 -9.84 -18.74 -5.42
C ARG A 20 -9.99 -17.52 -6.30
N ASN A 21 -8.85 -16.98 -6.71
CA ASN A 21 -8.77 -15.98 -7.76
C ASN A 21 -7.33 -16.01 -8.30
N SER A 22 -7.18 -16.55 -9.50
CA SER A 22 -5.89 -16.67 -10.19
C SER A 22 -5.59 -15.48 -11.10
N THR A 23 -6.47 -14.47 -11.15
CA THR A 23 -6.27 -13.28 -11.97
C THR A 23 -5.03 -12.50 -11.51
N PRO A 24 -4.10 -12.20 -12.44
CA PRO A 24 -2.92 -11.40 -12.12
C PRO A 24 -3.31 -9.99 -11.69
N VAL A 25 -2.80 -9.58 -10.54
CA VAL A 25 -2.97 -8.24 -9.94
C VAL A 25 -1.73 -7.38 -10.22
N VAL A 26 -0.54 -7.90 -9.95
CA VAL A 26 0.75 -7.26 -10.27
C VAL A 26 1.70 -8.27 -10.90
N THR A 27 2.67 -7.78 -11.69
CA THR A 27 3.69 -8.63 -12.32
C THR A 27 5.08 -8.09 -12.02
N ILE A 28 5.89 -8.88 -11.33
CA ILE A 28 7.27 -8.53 -10.96
C ILE A 28 8.22 -9.53 -11.61
N ASP A 29 9.11 -9.06 -12.48
CA ASP A 29 10.09 -9.90 -13.21
C ASP A 29 9.48 -11.15 -13.90
N GLY A 30 8.26 -11.00 -14.45
CA GLY A 30 7.52 -12.06 -15.11
C GLY A 30 6.78 -13.02 -14.17
N VAL A 31 6.80 -12.77 -12.85
CA VAL A 31 6.02 -13.50 -11.86
C VAL A 31 4.72 -12.74 -11.60
N CYS A 32 3.59 -13.39 -11.88
CA CYS A 32 2.27 -12.86 -11.58
C CYS A 32 1.90 -13.09 -10.11
N LEU A 33 1.45 -12.03 -9.44
CA LEU A 33 0.88 -12.10 -8.09
C LEU A 33 -0.64 -11.92 -8.16
N THR A 34 -1.39 -12.66 -7.38
CA THR A 34 -2.86 -12.65 -7.29
C THR A 34 -3.34 -11.77 -6.12
N VAL A 35 -4.66 -11.68 -5.94
CA VAL A 35 -5.26 -10.98 -4.79
C VAL A 35 -4.78 -11.57 -3.46
N GLU A 36 -4.67 -12.90 -3.37
CA GLU A 36 -4.15 -13.58 -2.18
C GLU A 36 -2.72 -13.14 -1.85
N ASP A 37 -1.85 -13.09 -2.86
CA ASP A 37 -0.46 -12.66 -2.67
C ASP A 37 -0.39 -11.20 -2.19
N VAL A 38 -1.17 -10.31 -2.81
CA VAL A 38 -1.18 -8.89 -2.47
C VAL A 38 -1.71 -8.66 -1.05
N VAL A 39 -2.75 -9.39 -0.65
CA VAL A 39 -3.27 -9.34 0.73
C VAL A 39 -2.22 -9.85 1.72
N LYS A 40 -1.54 -10.97 1.42
CA LYS A 40 -0.44 -11.47 2.26
C LYS A 40 0.69 -10.44 2.38
N ALA A 41 1.10 -9.82 1.27
CA ALA A 41 2.10 -8.77 1.27
C ALA A 41 1.70 -7.59 2.17
N ALA A 42 0.46 -7.13 2.07
CA ALA A 42 -0.07 -6.05 2.90
C ALA A 42 -0.10 -6.41 4.39
N LEU A 43 -0.50 -7.64 4.75
CA LEU A 43 -0.47 -8.13 6.13
C LEU A 43 0.95 -8.15 6.71
N TRP A 44 1.95 -8.54 5.91
CA TRP A 44 3.36 -8.54 6.33
C TRP A 44 3.98 -7.15 6.39
N SER A 45 3.37 -6.18 5.71
CA SER A 45 3.73 -4.77 5.77
C SER A 45 2.91 -3.98 6.80
N GLU A 46 2.12 -4.67 7.64
CA GLU A 46 1.25 -4.06 8.66
C GLU A 46 0.28 -3.00 8.09
N LEU A 47 -0.17 -3.22 6.86
CA LEU A 47 -1.09 -2.33 6.17
C LEU A 47 -2.53 -2.76 6.39
N ASN A 48 -3.38 -1.82 6.83
CA ASN A 48 -4.82 -2.07 6.92
C ASN A 48 -5.43 -2.21 5.51
N ILE A 49 -6.33 -3.18 5.35
CA ILE A 49 -6.89 -3.58 4.06
C ILE A 49 -8.39 -3.30 4.02
N LEU A 50 -8.88 -2.64 2.97
CA LEU A 50 -10.29 -2.54 2.67
C LEU A 50 -10.60 -3.27 1.37
N LEU A 51 -11.43 -4.32 1.46
CA LEU A 51 -11.94 -5.06 0.32
C LEU A 51 -13.25 -4.43 -0.17
N VAL A 52 -13.23 -3.87 -1.37
CA VAL A 52 -14.41 -3.29 -2.02
C VAL A 52 -14.84 -4.20 -3.16
N GLY A 53 -16.15 -4.32 -3.41
CA GLY A 53 -16.69 -5.04 -4.57
C GLY A 53 -18.18 -5.32 -4.43
N GLU A 54 -18.78 -5.96 -5.43
CA GLU A 54 -20.18 -6.37 -5.39
C GLU A 54 -20.42 -7.55 -4.42
N ARG A 55 -21.71 -7.85 -4.15
CA ARG A 55 -22.09 -8.99 -3.30
C ARG A 55 -21.70 -10.30 -4.00
N GLY A 56 -21.16 -11.24 -3.22
CA GLY A 56 -20.90 -12.60 -3.70
C GLY A 56 -19.48 -12.85 -4.21
N GLU A 57 -18.64 -11.81 -4.29
CA GLU A 57 -17.26 -11.86 -4.83
C GLU A 57 -16.23 -12.46 -3.86
N GLY A 58 -16.66 -13.26 -2.88
CA GLY A 58 -15.75 -13.96 -1.96
C GLY A 58 -15.04 -13.09 -0.91
N LYS A 59 -15.37 -11.79 -0.75
CA LYS A 59 -14.75 -10.88 0.26
C LYS A 59 -14.74 -11.47 1.67
N THR A 60 -15.90 -11.91 2.16
CA THR A 60 -16.03 -12.50 3.50
C THR A 60 -15.31 -13.84 3.61
N GLN A 61 -15.21 -14.61 2.52
CA GLN A 61 -14.43 -15.85 2.50
C GLN A 61 -12.93 -15.58 2.57
N LEU A 62 -12.43 -14.58 1.84
CA LEU A 62 -11.04 -14.14 1.92
C LEU A 62 -10.67 -13.70 3.34
N MET A 63 -11.52 -12.90 3.99
CA MET A 63 -11.36 -12.55 5.40
C MET A 63 -11.30 -13.81 6.29
N GLN A 64 -12.23 -14.75 6.10
CA GLN A 64 -12.26 -15.99 6.89
C GLN A 64 -10.98 -16.84 6.71
N ASP A 65 -10.48 -16.95 5.48
CA ASP A 65 -9.28 -17.71 5.14
C ASP A 65 -8.03 -17.07 5.76
N ILE A 66 -7.92 -15.74 5.77
CA ILE A 66 -6.85 -15.01 6.47
C ILE A 66 -6.87 -15.36 7.97
N ASN A 67 -8.03 -15.23 8.62
CA ASN A 67 -8.13 -15.45 10.07
C ASN A 67 -7.77 -16.89 10.44
N THR A 68 -8.28 -17.87 9.70
CA THR A 68 -8.06 -19.30 10.00
C THR A 68 -6.68 -19.78 9.62
N SER A 69 -6.16 -19.38 8.45
CA SER A 69 -4.89 -19.91 7.91
C SER A 69 -3.67 -19.19 8.47
N LEU A 70 -3.80 -17.90 8.85
CA LEU A 70 -2.66 -17.09 9.27
C LEU A 70 -2.68 -16.75 10.77
N PHE A 71 -3.86 -16.62 11.38
CA PHE A 71 -3.98 -16.11 12.75
C PHE A 71 -4.64 -17.12 13.71
N GLY A 72 -4.77 -18.38 13.31
CA GLY A 72 -5.30 -19.44 14.16
C GLY A 72 -6.76 -19.21 14.60
N GLY A 73 -7.54 -18.41 13.87
CA GLY A 73 -8.89 -18.03 14.26
C GLY A 73 -8.95 -17.02 15.43
N ARG A 74 -7.82 -16.42 15.82
CA ARG A 74 -7.74 -15.45 16.94
C ARG A 74 -8.15 -14.03 16.57
N GLY A 75 -8.55 -13.78 15.32
CA GLY A 75 -9.04 -12.48 14.89
C GLY A 75 -10.45 -12.17 15.43
N THR A 76 -10.69 -10.92 15.78
CA THR A 76 -12.01 -10.43 16.19
C THR A 76 -12.85 -10.14 14.96
N TYR A 77 -13.96 -10.87 14.79
CA TYR A 77 -14.90 -10.67 13.69
C TYR A 77 -16.06 -9.76 14.12
N ILE A 78 -16.25 -8.67 13.37
CA ILE A 78 -17.27 -7.65 13.56
C ILE A 78 -18.12 -7.62 12.30
N ARG A 79 -19.41 -7.92 12.45
CA ARG A 79 -20.39 -7.75 11.37
C ARG A 79 -21.12 -6.43 11.55
N ALA A 80 -20.78 -5.45 10.72
CA ALA A 80 -21.36 -4.12 10.74
C ALA A 80 -22.85 -4.16 10.38
N ARG A 81 -23.68 -3.44 11.14
CA ARG A 81 -25.13 -3.35 10.96
C ARG A 81 -25.63 -1.93 11.26
N PRO A 82 -26.77 -1.49 10.68
CA PRO A 82 -27.28 -0.13 10.88
C PRO A 82 -27.64 0.22 12.33
N ASP A 83 -28.01 -0.77 13.13
CA ASP A 83 -28.46 -0.63 14.51
C ASP A 83 -27.33 -0.83 15.55
N MET A 84 -26.11 -1.08 15.08
CA MET A 84 -24.96 -1.36 15.93
C MET A 84 -24.63 -0.17 16.83
N LYS A 85 -24.34 -0.44 18.10
CA LYS A 85 -23.89 0.58 19.07
C LYS A 85 -22.40 0.41 19.38
N THR A 86 -21.73 1.52 19.73
CA THR A 86 -20.32 1.50 20.19
C THR A 86 -20.11 0.53 21.35
N LYS A 87 -21.09 0.44 22.26
CA LYS A 87 -21.08 -0.49 23.40
C LYS A 87 -20.90 -1.97 23.01
N GLU A 88 -21.40 -2.38 21.85
CA GLU A 88 -21.28 -3.75 21.34
C GLU A 88 -19.84 -4.07 20.90
N LEU A 89 -19.10 -3.08 20.38
CA LEU A 89 -17.69 -3.25 20.00
C LEU A 89 -16.83 -3.66 21.21
N TYR A 90 -17.07 -3.01 22.36
CA TYR A 90 -16.37 -3.33 23.60
C TYR A 90 -16.69 -4.74 24.12
N GLU A 91 -17.90 -5.24 23.86
CA GLU A 91 -18.31 -6.59 24.23
C GLU A 91 -17.65 -7.64 23.34
N LEU A 92 -17.57 -7.40 22.03
CA LEU A 92 -16.89 -8.29 21.07
C LEU A 92 -15.39 -8.44 21.35
N LEU A 93 -14.77 -7.39 21.87
CA LEU A 93 -13.36 -7.39 22.28
C LEU A 93 -13.15 -7.90 23.72
N ASN A 94 -14.21 -8.38 24.39
CA ASN A 94 -14.19 -8.83 25.78
C ASN A 94 -13.69 -7.78 26.78
N ILE A 95 -13.75 -6.48 26.45
CA ILE A 95 -13.16 -5.41 27.27
C ILE A 95 -13.83 -5.30 28.65
N LYS A 96 -15.13 -5.63 28.74
CA LYS A 96 -15.88 -5.61 30.01
C LYS A 96 -15.67 -6.84 30.90
N THR A 97 -15.27 -7.97 30.32
CA THR A 97 -15.04 -9.23 31.04
C THR A 97 -13.57 -9.43 31.43
N LEU A 98 -12.66 -8.64 30.84
CA LEU A 98 -11.36 -8.33 31.44
C LEU A 98 -11.65 -7.78 32.84
N LYS A 99 -11.42 -8.62 33.86
CA LYS A 99 -11.66 -8.23 35.26
C LYS A 99 -10.97 -6.90 35.52
N ARG A 100 -11.50 -6.14 36.50
CA ARG A 100 -11.03 -4.84 37.02
C ARG A 100 -9.53 -4.73 37.36
N GLU A 101 -8.73 -5.75 37.11
CA GLU A 101 -7.29 -5.81 37.32
C GLU A 101 -6.56 -6.18 36.01
N LEU A 102 -6.02 -5.15 35.34
CA LEU A 102 -4.74 -5.16 34.60
C LEU A 102 -4.57 -6.08 33.37
N SER A 103 -5.38 -5.89 32.31
CA SER A 103 -4.81 -6.03 30.97
C SER A 103 -5.28 -4.88 30.08
N VAL A 104 -4.37 -3.94 29.79
CA VAL A 104 -4.57 -2.80 28.87
C VAL A 104 -4.56 -3.27 27.40
N GLU A 105 -4.48 -4.58 27.17
CA GLU A 105 -4.25 -5.21 25.87
C GLU A 105 -5.30 -6.28 25.58
N VAL A 106 -5.84 -6.27 24.36
CA VAL A 106 -6.70 -7.34 23.82
C VAL A 106 -5.84 -8.16 22.86
N LYS A 107 -5.61 -9.44 23.17
CA LYS A 107 -4.79 -10.36 22.35
C LYS A 107 -5.48 -10.84 21.08
N ALA A 108 -5.86 -9.91 20.21
CA ALA A 108 -6.42 -10.16 18.89
C ALA A 108 -5.48 -9.55 17.84
N PRO A 109 -4.64 -10.35 17.13
CA PRO A 109 -3.69 -9.82 16.15
C PRO A 109 -4.37 -9.32 14.86
N LEU A 110 -5.67 -9.57 14.70
CA LEU A 110 -6.45 -9.25 13.52
C LEU A 110 -7.83 -8.72 13.95
N THR A 111 -8.27 -7.60 13.38
CA THR A 111 -9.67 -7.16 13.42
C THR A 111 -10.29 -7.29 12.04
N GLN A 112 -11.48 -7.87 11.97
CA GLN A 112 -12.20 -8.12 10.73
C GLN A 112 -13.55 -7.40 10.76
N ILE A 113 -13.76 -6.43 9.88
CA ILE A 113 -14.99 -5.62 9.85
C ILE A 113 -15.73 -5.88 8.55
N ASP A 114 -16.72 -6.76 8.60
CA ASP A 114 -17.50 -7.13 7.41
C ASP A 114 -18.67 -6.14 7.21
N GLU A 115 -18.80 -5.65 5.98
CA GLU A 115 -19.77 -4.64 5.55
C GLU A 115 -19.68 -3.29 6.30
N ILE A 116 -18.46 -2.78 6.50
CA ILE A 116 -18.16 -1.56 7.28
C ILE A 116 -19.05 -0.36 6.93
N ASN A 117 -19.45 -0.22 5.67
CA ASN A 117 -20.32 0.86 5.21
C ASN A 117 -21.80 0.66 5.57
N ARG A 118 -22.16 -0.34 6.39
CA ARG A 118 -23.52 -0.52 6.94
C ARG A 118 -23.71 0.07 8.33
N THR A 119 -22.66 0.53 9.00
CA THR A 119 -22.76 1.15 10.32
C THR A 119 -22.90 2.67 10.26
N PRO A 120 -23.61 3.30 11.23
CA PRO A 120 -23.67 4.75 11.33
C PRO A 120 -22.29 5.40 11.52
N PRO A 121 -22.10 6.67 11.13
CA PRO A 121 -20.80 7.36 11.24
C PRO A 121 -20.18 7.33 12.65
N ILE A 122 -20.98 7.43 13.70
CA ILE A 122 -20.47 7.39 15.09
C ILE A 122 -19.78 6.06 15.43
N VAL A 123 -20.22 4.95 14.85
CA VAL A 123 -19.60 3.63 15.03
C VAL A 123 -18.42 3.46 14.09
N GLN A 124 -18.51 3.99 12.86
CA GLN A 124 -17.38 4.01 11.94
C GLN A 124 -16.17 4.74 12.54
N ASN A 125 -16.41 5.76 13.36
CA ASN A 125 -15.34 6.47 14.05
C ASN A 125 -14.52 5.56 14.99
N GLU A 126 -15.14 4.58 15.64
CA GLU A 126 -14.40 3.63 16.49
C GLU A 126 -13.51 2.69 15.68
N PHE A 127 -13.87 2.41 14.42
CA PHE A 127 -13.02 1.64 13.53
C PHE A 127 -11.72 2.37 13.17
N PHE A 128 -11.68 3.71 13.25
CA PHE A 128 -10.43 4.46 13.10
C PHE A 128 -9.39 4.05 14.14
N HIS A 129 -9.82 4.02 15.40
CA HIS A 129 -8.95 3.63 16.52
C HIS A 129 -8.41 2.22 16.29
N MET A 130 -9.28 1.31 15.83
CA MET A 130 -8.87 -0.07 15.53
C MET A 130 -7.83 -0.14 14.42
N CYS A 131 -7.96 0.66 13.36
CA CYS A 131 -6.92 0.77 12.32
C CYS A 131 -5.61 1.33 12.87
N ASP A 132 -5.66 2.17 13.90
CA ASP A 132 -4.50 2.71 14.62
C ASP A 132 -3.99 1.75 15.73
N GLY A 133 -4.52 0.53 15.82
CA GLY A 133 -4.06 -0.52 16.73
C GLY A 133 -4.59 -0.42 18.17
N TYR A 134 -5.63 0.36 18.41
CA TYR A 134 -6.23 0.49 19.75
C TYR A 134 -7.76 0.67 19.71
N ILE A 135 -8.39 0.70 20.87
CA ILE A 135 -9.77 1.18 21.02
C ILE A 135 -9.87 2.01 22.29
N GLU A 136 -10.67 3.07 22.27
CA GLU A 136 -10.85 3.91 23.45
C GLU A 136 -11.96 3.37 24.35
N TYR A 137 -11.66 3.08 25.61
CA TYR A 137 -12.63 2.63 26.61
C TYR A 137 -12.50 3.47 27.87
N GLU A 138 -13.60 4.12 28.28
CA GLU A 138 -13.65 5.02 29.46
C GLU A 138 -12.53 6.08 29.47
N GLY A 139 -12.22 6.65 28.30
CA GLY A 139 -11.20 7.69 28.12
C GLY A 139 -9.75 7.18 28.14
N ARG A 140 -9.53 5.86 28.04
CA ARG A 140 -8.20 5.23 28.01
C ARG A 140 -8.04 4.36 26.76
N PRO A 141 -6.90 4.42 26.07
CA PRO A 141 -6.63 3.50 24.97
C PRO A 141 -6.37 2.09 25.51
N VAL A 142 -7.03 1.11 24.90
CA VAL A 142 -6.79 -0.33 25.07
C VAL A 142 -6.14 -0.80 23.79
N THR A 143 -4.90 -1.26 23.87
CA THR A 143 -4.11 -1.70 22.71
C THR A 143 -4.66 -3.02 22.16
N LEU A 144 -4.73 -3.13 20.84
CA LEU A 144 -5.11 -4.35 20.14
C LEU A 144 -3.85 -5.10 19.70
N GLY A 145 -3.90 -6.42 19.84
CA GLY A 145 -2.77 -7.29 19.55
C GLY A 145 -1.70 -7.28 20.65
N ASP A 146 -0.61 -7.98 20.37
CA ASP A 146 0.57 -8.10 21.25
C ASP A 146 1.80 -7.76 20.40
N GLY A 147 2.04 -6.45 20.24
CA GLY A 147 3.07 -5.88 19.37
C GLY A 147 2.85 -6.08 17.86
N PHE A 148 1.68 -6.57 17.46
CA PHE A 148 1.25 -6.70 16.06
C PHE A 148 -0.28 -6.69 15.99
N HIS A 149 -0.82 -5.84 15.13
CA HIS A 149 -2.25 -5.77 14.85
C HIS A 149 -2.47 -5.27 13.41
N VAL A 150 -3.42 -5.88 12.70
CA VAL A 150 -3.89 -5.39 11.40
C VAL A 150 -5.41 -5.43 11.36
N THR A 151 -6.00 -4.42 10.71
CA THR A 151 -7.43 -4.40 10.40
C THR A 151 -7.68 -4.75 8.94
N ILE A 152 -8.60 -5.67 8.70
CA ILE A 152 -9.19 -5.92 7.39
C ILE A 152 -10.70 -5.64 7.43
N ALA A 153 -11.18 -4.87 6.46
CA ALA A 153 -12.60 -4.55 6.33
C ALA A 153 -13.14 -4.92 4.96
N SER A 154 -14.45 -5.09 4.85
CA SER A 154 -15.15 -5.22 3.57
C SER A 154 -16.20 -4.12 3.41
N ALA A 155 -16.38 -3.62 2.20
CA ALA A 155 -17.46 -2.72 1.84
C ALA A 155 -18.09 -3.15 0.51
N ASN A 156 -19.40 -2.98 0.38
CA ASN A 156 -20.05 -3.12 -0.92
C ASN A 156 -20.01 -1.77 -1.64
N VAL A 157 -19.69 -1.77 -2.94
CA VAL A 157 -19.69 -0.54 -3.73
C VAL A 157 -21.11 0.05 -3.78
N LYS A 158 -21.22 1.37 -3.65
CA LYS A 158 -22.50 2.07 -3.80
C LYS A 158 -22.96 1.99 -5.25
N ASN A 159 -23.93 1.12 -5.52
CA ASN A 159 -24.70 1.13 -6.75
C ASN A 159 -26.14 1.56 -6.43
N GLU A 160 -26.83 2.21 -7.37
CA GLU A 160 -28.22 2.72 -7.23
C GLU A 160 -29.22 1.66 -6.73
N ARG A 161 -28.85 0.38 -6.81
CA ARG A 161 -29.63 -0.79 -6.39
C ARG A 161 -29.52 -1.14 -4.91
N TYR A 162 -28.62 -0.50 -4.15
CA TYR A 162 -28.30 -0.91 -2.78
C TYR A 162 -28.71 0.17 -1.75
N GLY A 163 -29.88 -0.02 -1.15
CA GLY A 163 -30.31 0.78 0.01
C GLY A 163 -29.61 0.36 1.30
N GLY A 164 -29.40 1.31 2.22
CA GLY A 164 -28.93 1.02 3.59
C GLY A 164 -27.41 0.98 3.81
N THR A 165 -26.63 1.61 2.94
CA THR A 165 -25.19 1.88 3.16
C THR A 165 -24.97 3.36 3.48
N PHE A 166 -24.14 3.64 4.47
CA PHE A 166 -23.63 4.97 4.79
C PHE A 166 -22.42 5.30 3.91
N GLU A 167 -22.17 6.59 3.69
CA GLU A 167 -20.92 7.03 3.06
C GLU A 167 -19.76 6.76 4.00
N MET A 168 -18.66 6.25 3.44
CA MET A 168 -17.39 6.18 4.15
C MET A 168 -16.72 7.53 3.96
N ASP A 169 -16.27 8.12 5.06
CA ASP A 169 -15.47 9.35 5.04
C ASP A 169 -14.12 9.09 4.35
N ASP A 170 -13.62 10.06 3.58
CA ASP A 170 -12.28 10.04 3.00
C ASP A 170 -11.20 9.81 4.07
N ALA A 171 -11.44 10.28 5.30
CA ALA A 171 -10.56 10.03 6.44
C ALA A 171 -10.47 8.53 6.80
N ILE A 172 -11.53 7.74 6.57
CA ILE A 172 -11.55 6.28 6.82
C ILE A 172 -10.73 5.60 5.75
N LEU A 173 -10.95 5.99 4.48
CA LEU A 173 -10.19 5.46 3.36
C LEU A 173 -8.69 5.72 3.51
N ASP A 174 -8.28 6.88 4.04
CA ASP A 174 -6.85 7.19 4.30
C ASP A 174 -6.23 6.32 5.41
N ARG A 175 -7.03 5.72 6.32
CA ARG A 175 -6.53 4.75 7.32
C ARG A 175 -6.47 3.31 6.79
N PHE A 176 -7.15 3.02 5.69
CA PHE A 176 -6.97 1.78 4.95
C PHE A 176 -5.88 1.98 3.90
N SER A 177 -4.66 1.67 4.29
CA SER A 177 -3.47 1.81 3.44
C SER A 177 -3.58 1.09 2.10
N LEU A 178 -4.36 0.01 2.03
CA LEU A 178 -4.63 -0.71 0.79
C LEU A 178 -6.13 -0.93 0.59
N VAL A 179 -6.69 -0.34 -0.46
CA VAL A 179 -8.08 -0.58 -0.88
C VAL A 179 -8.09 -1.42 -2.15
N ILE A 180 -8.51 -2.68 -2.05
CA ILE A 180 -8.58 -3.61 -3.18
C ILE A 180 -10.02 -3.69 -3.67
N ASN A 181 -10.27 -3.28 -4.91
CA ASN A 181 -11.51 -3.57 -5.59
C ASN A 181 -11.45 -4.98 -6.20
N ILE A 182 -12.13 -5.94 -5.59
CA ILE A 182 -12.15 -7.34 -6.03
C ILE A 182 -12.74 -7.46 -7.44
N ASP A 183 -13.77 -6.67 -7.76
CA ASP A 183 -14.44 -6.67 -9.07
C ASP A 183 -13.50 -6.22 -10.20
N HIS A 184 -12.43 -5.48 -9.87
CA HIS A 184 -11.42 -5.09 -10.85
C HIS A 184 -10.56 -6.28 -11.32
N TYR A 185 -10.53 -7.35 -10.52
CA TYR A 185 -9.80 -8.58 -10.78
C TYR A 185 -10.78 -9.76 -10.81
N PRO A 186 -11.67 -9.84 -11.83
CA PRO A 186 -12.67 -10.89 -11.90
C PRO A 186 -11.99 -12.27 -11.94
N THR A 187 -12.64 -13.28 -11.37
CA THR A 187 -12.14 -14.66 -11.40
C THR A 187 -11.98 -15.18 -12.82
N GLN A 188 -11.07 -16.12 -13.02
CA GLN A 188 -10.94 -16.83 -14.29
C GLN A 188 -11.87 -18.06 -14.32
N VAL A 189 -12.19 -18.54 -15.52
CA VAL A 189 -13.03 -19.74 -15.72
C VAL A 189 -12.55 -20.94 -14.91
N LYS A 190 -11.23 -21.11 -14.78
CA LYS A 190 -10.64 -22.17 -13.97
C LYS A 190 -10.99 -22.02 -12.49
N ASP A 191 -10.92 -20.80 -11.96
CA ASP A 191 -11.25 -20.49 -10.57
C ASP A 191 -12.73 -20.78 -10.32
N ASP A 192 -13.61 -20.35 -11.22
CA ASP A 192 -15.05 -20.59 -11.11
C ASP A 192 -15.36 -22.10 -11.07
N LEU A 193 -14.70 -22.88 -11.93
CA LEU A 193 -14.86 -24.33 -11.95
C LEU A 193 -14.36 -24.97 -10.65
N GLU A 194 -13.21 -24.52 -10.12
CA GLU A 194 -12.71 -24.98 -8.81
C GLU A 194 -13.67 -24.62 -7.68
N ILE A 195 -14.20 -23.39 -7.66
CA ILE A 195 -15.17 -22.93 -6.66
C ILE A 195 -16.42 -23.81 -6.71
N ILE A 196 -17.03 -24.00 -7.89
CA ILE A 196 -18.27 -24.76 -8.09
C ILE A 196 -18.08 -26.24 -7.73
N THR A 197 -16.96 -26.84 -8.13
CA THR A 197 -16.71 -28.28 -7.93
C THR A 197 -16.14 -28.61 -6.55
N SER A 198 -15.63 -27.62 -5.83
CA SER A 198 -15.06 -27.82 -4.49
C SER A 198 -16.10 -28.41 -3.51
N PRO A 199 -15.65 -29.17 -2.50
CA PRO A 199 -16.52 -29.60 -1.41
C PRO A 199 -17.25 -28.43 -0.72
N TRP A 200 -16.63 -27.24 -0.73
CA TRP A 200 -17.14 -26.00 -0.17
C TRP A 200 -18.25 -25.38 -1.04
N GLY A 201 -18.13 -25.45 -2.37
CA GLY A 201 -19.13 -24.93 -3.32
C GLY A 201 -20.49 -25.63 -3.24
N LYS A 202 -20.55 -26.81 -2.64
CA LYS A 202 -21.81 -27.54 -2.37
C LYS A 202 -22.63 -26.96 -1.21
N ASN A 203 -22.05 -26.04 -0.43
CA ASN A 203 -22.70 -25.42 0.72
C ASN A 203 -22.54 -23.90 0.65
N PRO A 204 -23.64 -23.12 0.61
CA PRO A 204 -23.57 -21.66 0.50
C PRO A 204 -23.05 -20.96 1.78
N LYS A 205 -22.70 -21.72 2.82
CA LYS A 205 -22.14 -21.19 4.08
C LYS A 205 -20.65 -20.90 3.92
N LEU A 206 -20.14 -19.99 4.75
CA LEU A 206 -18.71 -19.75 4.89
C LEU A 206 -17.98 -21.06 5.21
N ALA A 207 -17.02 -21.40 4.37
CA ALA A 207 -16.16 -22.54 4.56
C ALA A 207 -15.03 -22.18 5.53
N ARG A 208 -14.59 -23.18 6.30
CA ARG A 208 -13.49 -23.04 7.25
C ARG A 208 -12.47 -24.12 6.93
N GLY A 209 -11.31 -23.72 6.45
CA GLY A 209 -10.19 -24.63 6.25
C GLY A 209 -9.49 -25.01 7.56
N GLU A 210 -8.30 -25.60 7.43
CA GLU A 210 -7.46 -25.93 8.57
C GLU A 210 -7.03 -24.67 9.33
N VAL A 211 -7.07 -24.74 10.65
CA VAL A 211 -6.69 -23.63 11.51
C VAL A 211 -5.18 -23.72 11.77
N LYS A 212 -4.45 -22.69 11.34
CA LYS A 212 -3.01 -22.56 11.58
C LYS A 212 -2.70 -21.16 12.09
N ASP A 213 -1.85 -21.08 13.11
CA ASP A 213 -1.40 -19.82 13.68
C ASP A 213 0.03 -19.53 13.22
N CYS A 214 0.15 -18.58 12.30
CA CYS A 214 1.42 -18.11 11.74
C CYS A 214 1.80 -16.73 12.30
N THR A 215 1.14 -16.24 13.37
CA THR A 215 1.32 -14.85 13.86
C THR A 215 2.78 -14.52 14.18
N GLU A 216 3.50 -15.43 14.86
CA GLU A 216 4.91 -15.20 15.19
C GLU A 216 5.82 -15.23 13.95
N GLN A 217 5.49 -16.06 12.95
CA GLN A 217 6.19 -16.05 11.67
C GLN A 217 5.94 -14.75 10.92
N ILE A 218 4.70 -14.24 10.92
CA ILE A 218 4.34 -12.95 10.32
C ILE A 218 5.10 -11.81 11.00
N LYS A 219 5.10 -11.73 12.34
CA LYS A 219 5.91 -10.75 13.08
C LYS A 219 7.40 -10.82 12.75
N GLN A 220 7.93 -12.01 12.47
CA GLN A 220 9.30 -12.16 12.02
C GLN A 220 9.50 -11.64 10.59
N ILE A 221 8.54 -11.88 9.69
CA ILE A 221 8.57 -11.36 8.33
C ILE A 221 8.48 -9.83 8.33
N CYS A 222 7.61 -9.22 9.13
CA CYS A 222 7.49 -7.76 9.26
C CYS A 222 8.85 -7.11 9.60
N ARG A 223 9.52 -7.60 10.66
CA ARG A 223 10.85 -7.14 11.08
C ARG A 223 11.91 -7.28 10.00
N GLU A 224 11.85 -8.34 9.20
CA GLU A 224 12.81 -8.56 8.11
C GLU A 224 12.49 -7.68 6.89
N LEU A 225 11.22 -7.34 6.64
CA LEU A 225 10.82 -6.39 5.61
C LEU A 225 11.29 -4.96 5.95
N GLU A 226 11.24 -4.56 7.21
CA GLU A 226 11.83 -3.28 7.67
C GLU A 226 13.33 -3.23 7.34
N SER A 227 14.08 -4.30 7.65
CA SER A 227 15.50 -4.40 7.32
C SER A 227 15.75 -4.38 5.80
N ILE A 228 14.92 -5.07 5.01
CA ILE A 228 15.01 -5.02 3.53
C ILE A 228 14.80 -3.59 3.02
N ARG A 229 13.86 -2.85 3.61
CA ARG A 229 13.59 -1.46 3.23
C ARG A 229 14.77 -0.54 3.50
N GLU A 230 15.56 -0.82 4.54
CA GLU A 230 16.75 -0.04 4.86
C GLU A 230 17.98 -0.42 4.03
N GLU A 231 18.10 -1.70 3.64
CA GLU A 231 19.35 -2.24 3.08
C GLU A 231 19.30 -2.54 1.57
N LYS A 232 18.11 -2.74 1.00
CA LYS A 232 17.94 -3.30 -0.35
C LYS A 232 17.09 -2.45 -1.29
N PHE A 233 16.84 -1.20 -0.93
CA PHE A 233 16.26 -0.24 -1.84
C PHE A 233 17.35 0.35 -2.72
N ASP A 234 17.26 0.12 -4.03
CA ASP A 234 18.12 0.81 -4.98
C ASP A 234 17.80 2.30 -5.01
N LEU A 235 18.78 3.11 -5.42
CA LEU A 235 18.59 4.56 -5.58
C LEU A 235 17.37 4.90 -6.43
N ASP A 236 17.10 4.12 -7.48
CA ASP A 236 15.96 4.38 -8.37
C ASP A 236 14.60 4.16 -7.68
N ALA A 237 14.52 3.28 -6.68
CA ALA A 237 13.34 3.12 -5.82
C ALA A 237 13.09 4.37 -4.96
N TYR A 238 14.14 4.92 -4.35
CA TYR A 238 14.04 6.17 -3.60
C TYR A 238 13.68 7.36 -4.51
N VAL A 239 14.26 7.43 -5.71
CA VAL A 239 13.90 8.45 -6.71
C VAL A 239 12.44 8.29 -7.15
N ALA A 240 11.92 7.07 -7.26
CA ALA A 240 10.51 6.82 -7.53
C ALA A 240 9.60 7.33 -6.41
N LEU A 241 9.89 7.02 -5.15
CA LEU A 241 9.14 7.54 -4.01
C LEU A 241 9.18 9.08 -3.97
N LEU A 242 10.33 9.68 -4.22
CA LEU A 242 10.48 11.14 -4.30
C LEU A 242 9.70 11.73 -5.48
N TYR A 243 9.68 11.07 -6.64
CA TYR A 243 8.89 11.50 -7.79
C TYR A 243 7.40 11.46 -7.47
N LEU A 244 6.91 10.38 -6.84
CA LEU A 244 5.51 10.29 -6.41
C LEU A 244 5.15 11.40 -5.40
N LYS A 245 6.08 11.75 -4.50
CA LYS A 245 5.85 12.78 -3.47
C LYS A 245 5.98 14.22 -3.98
N ARG A 246 7.01 14.50 -4.79
CA ARG A 246 7.42 15.85 -5.22
C ARG A 246 7.12 16.10 -6.70
N GLY A 247 7.42 15.13 -7.57
CA GLY A 247 7.17 15.22 -9.00
C GLY A 247 5.68 15.32 -9.32
N LEU A 248 4.84 14.48 -8.71
CA LEU A 248 3.39 14.58 -8.86
C LEU A 248 2.79 15.82 -8.20
N ASP A 249 3.46 16.43 -7.20
CA ASP A 249 3.05 17.71 -6.62
C ASP A 249 3.48 18.91 -7.47
N TYR A 250 4.46 18.76 -8.37
CA TYR A 250 4.98 19.88 -9.14
C TYR A 250 3.89 20.51 -10.01
N CYS A 251 3.82 21.85 -9.94
CA CYS A 251 2.88 22.66 -10.72
C CYS A 251 3.59 23.81 -11.41
N ILE A 252 3.40 23.97 -12.72
CA ILE A 252 3.97 25.11 -13.47
C ILE A 252 3.40 26.46 -13.03
N ILE A 253 2.16 26.49 -12.51
CA ILE A 253 1.44 27.73 -12.14
C ILE A 253 1.89 28.26 -10.77
N LYS A 254 2.03 27.39 -9.77
CA LYS A 254 2.32 27.75 -8.37
C LYS A 254 3.46 26.97 -7.72
N LYS A 255 4.28 26.26 -8.51
CA LYS A 255 5.35 25.34 -8.09
C LYS A 255 4.87 24.08 -7.37
N SER A 256 3.82 24.17 -6.55
CA SER A 256 3.17 23.03 -5.88
C SER A 256 1.67 23.04 -6.15
N LYS A 257 1.09 21.87 -6.38
CA LYS A 257 -0.37 21.67 -6.51
C LYS A 257 -1.06 21.81 -5.16
N ARG A 258 -0.37 21.53 -4.04
CA ARG A 258 -0.94 21.73 -2.68
C ARG A 258 -1.43 23.16 -2.46
N LEU A 259 -0.73 24.16 -3.00
CA LEU A 259 -1.08 25.57 -2.87
C LEU A 259 -2.37 25.97 -3.61
N ILE A 260 -2.83 25.15 -4.55
CA ILE A 260 -4.00 25.43 -5.39
C ILE A 260 -4.96 24.24 -5.46
N SER A 261 -4.87 23.32 -4.50
CA SER A 261 -5.53 22.01 -4.57
C SER A 261 -7.01 22.15 -4.93
N TYR A 262 -7.83 22.87 -4.17
CA TYR A 262 -9.26 22.97 -4.42
C TYR A 262 -9.66 23.62 -5.76
N THR A 263 -8.74 24.31 -6.45
CA THR A 263 -9.02 24.99 -7.72
C THR A 263 -8.64 24.19 -8.96
N ILE A 264 -7.84 23.14 -8.80
CA ILE A 264 -7.48 22.19 -9.87
C ILE A 264 -8.67 21.21 -10.06
N PRO A 265 -9.07 20.81 -11.29
CA PRO A 265 -8.49 21.18 -12.59
C PRO A 265 -9.03 22.49 -13.18
N THR A 266 -9.98 23.17 -12.54
CA THR A 266 -10.63 24.39 -13.09
C THR A 266 -9.63 25.48 -13.46
N VAL A 267 -8.68 25.80 -12.57
CA VAL A 267 -7.64 26.81 -12.83
C VAL A 267 -6.73 26.39 -13.99
N CYS A 268 -6.47 25.09 -14.15
CA CYS A 268 -5.67 24.56 -15.25
C CYS A 268 -6.40 24.72 -16.59
N LYS A 269 -7.72 24.51 -16.62
CA LYS A 269 -8.57 24.73 -17.80
C LYS A 269 -8.61 26.21 -18.17
N GLN A 270 -8.87 27.09 -17.19
CA GLN A 270 -8.93 28.54 -17.39
C GLN A 270 -7.62 29.12 -17.94
N ARG A 271 -6.47 28.62 -17.46
CA ARG A 271 -5.15 29.06 -17.91
C ARG A 271 -4.61 28.30 -19.12
N ASN A 272 -5.43 27.45 -19.76
CA ASN A 272 -5.03 26.66 -20.92
C ASN A 272 -3.73 25.87 -20.70
N CYS A 273 -3.57 25.26 -19.52
CA CYS A 273 -2.33 24.63 -19.08
C CYS A 273 -1.93 23.45 -19.99
N ILE A 274 -0.72 23.49 -20.55
CA ILE A 274 -0.20 22.46 -21.47
C ILE A 274 -0.15 21.07 -20.80
N ARG A 275 0.34 21.00 -19.56
CA ARG A 275 0.39 19.76 -18.77
C ARG A 275 -0.99 19.21 -18.40
N LEU A 276 -2.05 20.01 -18.42
CA LEU A 276 -3.38 19.42 -18.28
C LEU A 276 -3.74 18.61 -19.53
N LYS A 277 -3.46 19.16 -20.72
CA LYS A 277 -3.85 18.57 -22.01
C LYS A 277 -3.03 17.35 -22.39
N GLU A 278 -1.71 17.45 -22.25
CA GLU A 278 -0.79 16.39 -22.67
C GLU A 278 -0.64 15.31 -21.60
N GLU A 279 -0.79 15.71 -20.34
CA GLU A 279 -0.33 14.93 -19.21
C GLU A 279 -1.42 14.66 -18.16
N ASN A 280 -2.65 15.12 -18.34
CA ASN A 280 -3.72 14.98 -17.34
C ASN A 280 -3.31 15.47 -15.94
N CYS A 281 -2.33 16.38 -15.86
CA CYS A 281 -1.65 16.74 -14.61
C CYS A 281 -2.61 17.31 -13.56
N GLY A 282 -3.63 18.05 -14.00
CA GLY A 282 -4.67 18.59 -13.12
C GLY A 282 -5.71 17.58 -12.63
N TYR A 283 -5.66 16.33 -13.08
CA TYR A 283 -6.55 15.27 -12.56
C TYR A 283 -5.89 14.43 -11.48
N ILE A 284 -4.65 14.75 -11.11
CA ILE A 284 -3.83 14.02 -10.14
C ILE A 284 -3.40 14.98 -9.02
N ARG A 285 -3.84 14.67 -7.80
CA ARG A 285 -3.48 15.37 -6.57
C ARG A 285 -2.14 14.87 -6.02
N PRO A 286 -1.47 15.67 -5.18
CA PRO A 286 -0.32 15.22 -4.42
C PRO A 286 -0.69 14.09 -3.45
N LEU A 287 0.19 13.10 -3.29
CA LEU A 287 0.01 12.00 -2.32
C LEU A 287 0.13 12.50 -0.87
N SER A 288 -0.54 11.83 0.06
CA SER A 288 -0.30 12.03 1.50
C SER A 288 0.98 11.33 1.95
N GLU A 289 1.51 11.68 3.11
CA GLU A 289 2.66 10.97 3.70
C GLU A 289 2.31 9.50 3.98
N ARG A 290 1.08 9.22 4.42
CA ARG A 290 0.58 7.87 4.67
C ARG A 290 0.55 7.02 3.40
N THR A 291 0.11 7.59 2.28
CA THR A 291 0.11 6.88 0.98
C THR A 291 1.55 6.54 0.55
N ILE A 292 2.49 7.47 0.69
CA ILE A 292 3.90 7.22 0.35
C ILE A 292 4.50 6.13 1.25
N GLU A 293 4.19 6.17 2.54
CA GLU A 293 4.65 5.18 3.51
C GLU A 293 4.10 3.78 3.18
N ALA A 294 2.81 3.68 2.86
CA ALA A 294 2.17 2.44 2.45
C ALA A 294 2.82 1.85 1.17
N ILE A 295 3.15 2.69 0.19
CA ILE A 295 3.86 2.26 -1.03
C ILE A 295 5.26 1.73 -0.68
N ALA A 296 5.99 2.47 0.16
CA ALA A 296 7.35 2.09 0.57
C ALA A 296 7.36 0.81 1.42
N ALA A 297 6.32 0.55 2.21
CA ALA A 297 6.17 -0.67 2.99
C ALA A 297 5.72 -1.86 2.13
N LEU A 298 4.85 -1.65 1.13
CA LEU A 298 4.30 -2.72 0.28
C LEU A 298 5.29 -3.22 -0.77
N ALA A 299 6.08 -2.33 -1.39
CA ALA A 299 7.03 -2.67 -2.45
C ALA A 299 8.00 -3.85 -2.10
N PRO A 300 8.70 -3.86 -0.95
CA PRO A 300 9.56 -4.97 -0.57
C PRO A 300 8.79 -6.27 -0.30
N ALA A 301 7.55 -6.19 0.17
CA ALA A 301 6.72 -7.37 0.41
C ALA A 301 6.29 -8.01 -0.92
N LEU A 302 5.92 -7.21 -1.92
CA LEU A 302 5.63 -7.72 -3.27
C LEU A 302 6.87 -8.38 -3.90
N ARG A 303 8.05 -7.74 -3.76
CA ARG A 303 9.33 -8.31 -4.21
C ARG A 303 9.58 -9.66 -3.54
N LEU A 304 9.37 -9.73 -2.22
CA LEU A 304 9.60 -10.94 -1.45
C LEU A 304 8.74 -12.12 -1.92
N ILE A 305 7.44 -11.89 -2.20
CA ILE A 305 6.56 -12.93 -2.74
C ILE A 305 7.02 -13.36 -4.14
N ALA A 306 7.35 -12.41 -5.00
CA ALA A 306 7.81 -12.71 -6.36
C ALA A 306 9.09 -13.57 -6.34
N ASP A 307 10.06 -13.22 -5.50
CA ASP A 307 11.30 -13.99 -5.33
C ASP A 307 11.04 -15.37 -4.71
N ALA A 308 10.08 -15.49 -3.78
CA ALA A 308 9.70 -16.76 -3.15
C ALA A 308 9.06 -17.72 -4.17
N LYS A 309 8.14 -17.23 -5.00
CA LYS A 309 7.51 -17.98 -6.10
C LYS A 309 8.50 -18.39 -7.18
N LYS A 310 9.48 -17.54 -7.48
CA LYS A 310 10.57 -17.84 -8.42
C LYS A 310 11.59 -18.83 -7.82
N GLY A 311 11.61 -19.00 -6.50
CA GLY A 311 12.58 -19.81 -5.75
C GLY A 311 13.98 -19.19 -5.69
N LYS A 312 14.16 -17.96 -6.18
CA LYS A 312 15.43 -17.23 -6.21
C LYS A 312 15.20 -15.74 -6.29
N GLY A 313 16.11 -15.00 -5.66
CA GLY A 313 16.14 -13.54 -5.67
C GLY A 313 17.06 -13.04 -4.57
N ASP A 314 17.34 -11.75 -4.61
CA ASP A 314 18.15 -11.04 -3.63
C ASP A 314 17.33 -10.00 -2.84
N GLY A 315 16.04 -9.81 -3.15
CA GLY A 315 15.17 -8.86 -2.47
C GLY A 315 15.48 -7.40 -2.76
N VAL A 316 16.21 -7.11 -3.84
CA VAL A 316 16.45 -5.73 -4.28
C VAL A 316 15.14 -5.13 -4.79
N VAL A 317 14.80 -3.97 -4.25
CA VAL A 317 13.62 -3.20 -4.63
C VAL A 317 14.06 -2.07 -5.54
N THR A 318 13.47 -2.02 -6.74
CA THR A 318 13.75 -0.98 -7.74
C THR A 318 12.54 -0.05 -7.89
N TYR A 319 12.67 0.96 -8.75
CA TYR A 319 11.55 1.82 -9.13
C TYR A 319 10.31 1.03 -9.61
N LYS A 320 10.48 -0.16 -10.20
CA LYS A 320 9.37 -0.97 -10.72
C LYS A 320 8.47 -1.49 -9.61
N GLU A 321 9.03 -2.07 -8.57
CA GLU A 321 8.27 -2.54 -7.42
C GLU A 321 7.56 -1.38 -6.71
N VAL A 322 8.17 -0.19 -6.68
CA VAL A 322 7.51 1.03 -6.17
C VAL A 322 6.32 1.44 -7.03
N LEU A 323 6.42 1.34 -8.37
CA LEU A 323 5.29 1.64 -9.27
C LEU A 323 4.17 0.60 -9.18
N GLU A 324 4.49 -0.69 -9.01
CA GLU A 324 3.48 -1.73 -8.78
C GLU A 324 2.80 -1.56 -7.41
N ALA A 325 3.54 -1.19 -6.36
CA ALA A 325 2.94 -0.85 -5.07
C ALA A 325 2.06 0.42 -5.16
N PHE A 326 2.50 1.44 -5.91
CA PHE A 326 1.70 2.63 -6.21
C PHE A 326 0.40 2.28 -6.94
N ARG A 327 0.42 1.32 -7.88
CA ARG A 327 -0.75 0.78 -8.58
C ARG A 327 -1.84 0.27 -7.65
N LEU A 328 -1.44 -0.32 -6.54
CA LEU A 328 -2.34 -0.95 -5.58
C LEU A 328 -2.85 0.03 -4.53
N VAL A 329 -1.97 0.90 -4.04
CA VAL A 329 -2.27 1.80 -2.91
C VAL A 329 -3.03 3.05 -3.36
N ALA A 330 -2.69 3.63 -4.51
CA ALA A 330 -3.18 4.94 -4.90
C ALA A 330 -4.61 5.07 -5.46
N PRO A 331 -5.28 4.05 -6.03
CA PRO A 331 -6.57 4.23 -6.71
C PRO A 331 -7.64 4.90 -5.84
N TYR A 332 -7.67 4.59 -4.55
CA TYR A 332 -8.64 5.11 -3.58
C TYR A 332 -8.03 6.06 -2.54
N ALA A 333 -6.77 6.47 -2.72
CA ALA A 333 -6.06 7.37 -1.79
C ALA A 333 -6.45 8.86 -1.93
N GLY A 334 -7.59 9.16 -2.57
CA GLY A 334 -8.06 10.53 -2.80
C GLY A 334 -7.23 11.34 -3.80
N ILE A 335 -6.34 10.70 -4.58
CA ILE A 335 -5.46 11.44 -5.50
C ILE A 335 -6.07 11.72 -6.87
N LEU A 336 -7.17 11.07 -7.23
CA LEU A 336 -7.75 11.16 -8.58
C LEU A 336 -8.96 12.10 -8.59
N ASP A 337 -9.07 12.91 -9.64
CA ASP A 337 -10.28 13.69 -9.89
C ASP A 337 -11.44 12.76 -10.29
N LEU A 338 -12.46 12.65 -9.42
CA LEU A 338 -13.57 11.72 -9.60
C LEU A 338 -14.39 12.00 -10.87
N ILE A 339 -14.48 13.26 -11.31
CA ILE A 339 -15.20 13.62 -12.53
C ILE A 339 -14.44 13.08 -13.75
N TRP A 340 -13.12 13.22 -13.76
CA TRP A 340 -12.27 12.67 -14.80
C TRP A 340 -12.33 11.13 -14.85
N VAL A 341 -12.25 10.47 -13.68
CA VAL A 341 -12.40 9.01 -13.57
C VAL A 341 -13.76 8.55 -14.09
N ARG A 342 -14.85 9.22 -13.71
CA ARG A 342 -16.20 8.91 -14.20
C ARG A 342 -16.31 9.05 -15.71
N ASN A 343 -15.83 10.17 -16.26
CA ASN A 343 -16.05 10.50 -17.67
C ASN A 343 -15.10 9.78 -18.63
N SER A 344 -13.89 9.41 -18.19
CA SER A 344 -12.83 8.89 -19.06
C SER A 344 -12.44 7.44 -18.76
N HIS A 345 -12.84 6.92 -17.59
CA HIS A 345 -12.40 5.61 -17.09
C HIS A 345 -13.54 4.78 -16.50
N PHE A 346 -14.79 5.00 -16.94
CA PHE A 346 -15.96 4.22 -16.55
C PHE A 346 -16.16 4.13 -15.03
N SER A 347 -15.82 5.21 -14.30
CA SER A 347 -15.86 5.25 -12.84
C SER A 347 -14.94 4.25 -12.14
N ASN A 348 -13.93 3.71 -12.83
CA ASN A 348 -12.94 2.78 -12.28
C ASN A 348 -11.60 3.50 -12.03
N PRO A 349 -11.24 3.79 -10.75
CA PRO A 349 -10.00 4.47 -10.41
C PRO A 349 -8.74 3.69 -10.81
N ASN A 350 -8.79 2.35 -10.83
CA ASN A 350 -7.65 1.52 -11.20
C ASN A 350 -7.27 1.72 -12.68
N LEU A 351 -8.26 1.81 -13.58
CA LEU A 351 -8.03 2.07 -15.00
C LEU A 351 -7.39 3.44 -15.25
N ALA A 352 -7.81 4.45 -14.47
CA ALA A 352 -7.23 5.79 -14.53
C ALA A 352 -5.77 5.77 -14.06
N LEU A 353 -5.48 5.04 -12.99
CA LEU A 353 -4.14 4.91 -12.44
C LEU A 353 -3.19 4.14 -13.37
N ASP A 354 -3.68 3.10 -14.05
CA ASP A 354 -2.90 2.34 -15.03
C ASP A 354 -2.35 3.23 -16.16
N GLN A 355 -3.14 4.21 -16.61
CA GLN A 355 -2.69 5.19 -17.60
C GLN A 355 -1.56 6.07 -17.03
N ILE A 356 -1.68 6.49 -15.77
CA ILE A 356 -0.69 7.34 -15.10
C ILE A 356 0.62 6.57 -14.93
N ILE A 357 0.56 5.31 -14.47
CA ILE A 357 1.74 4.47 -14.21
C ILE A 357 2.51 4.21 -15.49
N LYS A 358 1.84 3.85 -16.59
CA LYS A 358 2.50 3.67 -17.90
C LYS A 358 3.30 4.89 -18.29
N ARG A 359 2.77 6.08 -18.02
CA ARG A 359 3.44 7.33 -18.33
C ARG A 359 4.61 7.62 -17.39
N ILE A 360 4.47 7.34 -16.09
CA ILE A 360 5.58 7.47 -15.14
C ILE A 360 6.71 6.50 -15.51
N ASP A 361 6.41 5.22 -15.81
CA ASP A 361 7.41 4.23 -16.24
C ASP A 361 8.18 4.70 -17.48
N ASN A 362 7.48 5.23 -18.50
CA ASN A 362 8.14 5.78 -19.68
C ASN A 362 9.12 6.91 -19.33
N LYS A 363 8.72 7.84 -18.45
CA LYS A 363 9.59 8.93 -17.99
C LYS A 363 10.82 8.43 -17.24
N PHE A 364 10.67 7.42 -16.38
CA PHE A 364 11.79 6.79 -15.69
C PHE A 364 12.75 6.11 -16.66
N ARG A 365 12.24 5.43 -17.68
CA ARG A 365 13.07 4.80 -18.73
C ARG A 365 13.85 5.83 -19.54
N GLU A 366 13.20 6.91 -19.95
CA GLU A 366 13.84 8.01 -20.71
C GLU A 366 14.94 8.70 -19.90
N LYS A 367 14.72 8.92 -18.59
CA LYS A 367 15.67 9.63 -17.72
C LYS A 367 16.78 8.75 -17.14
N LYS A 368 16.71 7.43 -17.31
CA LYS A 368 17.61 6.47 -16.65
C LYS A 368 19.09 6.76 -16.88
N GLU A 369 19.51 6.88 -18.14
CA GLU A 369 20.94 7.05 -18.46
C GLU A 369 21.45 8.45 -18.08
N GLU A 370 20.62 9.49 -18.26
CA GLU A 370 20.95 10.83 -17.79
C GLU A 370 21.11 10.89 -16.27
N ALA A 371 20.23 10.20 -15.53
CA ALA A 371 20.24 10.19 -14.07
C ALA A 371 21.51 9.50 -13.54
N LYS A 372 21.91 8.37 -14.14
CA LYS A 372 23.17 7.69 -13.80
C LYS A 372 24.37 8.60 -13.99
N VAL A 373 24.43 9.31 -15.11
CA VAL A 373 25.52 10.26 -15.38
C VAL A 373 25.51 11.37 -14.32
N ALA A 374 24.35 11.97 -14.05
CA ALA A 374 24.21 13.06 -13.09
C ALA A 374 24.67 12.65 -11.67
N VAL A 375 24.24 11.48 -11.18
CA VAL A 375 24.64 10.95 -9.87
C VAL A 375 26.16 10.73 -9.80
N ASN A 376 26.78 10.20 -10.86
CA ASN A 376 28.23 9.99 -10.91
C ASN A 376 29.02 11.31 -10.84
N PHE A 377 28.54 12.35 -11.55
CA PHE A 377 29.14 13.69 -11.48
C PHE A 377 28.96 14.33 -10.10
N ALA A 378 27.77 14.20 -9.49
CA ALA A 378 27.51 14.69 -8.14
C ALA A 378 28.40 14.00 -7.09
N LEU A 379 28.53 12.67 -7.14
CA LEU A 379 29.43 11.93 -6.23
C LEU A 379 30.90 12.36 -6.32
N LYS A 380 31.32 12.90 -7.48
CA LYS A 380 32.67 13.44 -7.73
C LYS A 380 32.81 14.92 -7.36
N GLY A 381 31.75 15.59 -6.90
CA GLY A 381 31.74 17.03 -6.64
C GLY A 381 31.81 17.90 -7.91
N LYS A 382 31.44 17.35 -9.07
CA LYS A 382 31.60 17.96 -10.40
C LYS A 382 30.26 18.23 -11.11
N LEU A 383 29.16 18.34 -10.38
CA LEU A 383 27.86 18.67 -10.96
C LEU A 383 27.93 20.06 -11.62
N ASN A 384 27.55 20.15 -12.90
CA ASN A 384 27.58 21.37 -13.70
C ASN A 384 26.18 21.79 -14.17
N GLU A 385 26.03 23.03 -14.62
CA GLU A 385 24.73 23.59 -15.03
C GLU A 385 24.10 22.83 -16.22
N GLY A 386 24.91 22.38 -17.19
CA GLY A 386 24.41 21.62 -18.34
C GLY A 386 23.81 20.25 -17.99
N ILE A 387 24.16 19.66 -16.83
CA ILE A 387 23.48 18.48 -16.28
C ILE A 387 22.20 18.89 -15.56
N LYS A 388 22.22 19.98 -14.78
CA LYS A 388 21.04 20.46 -14.05
C LYS A 388 19.89 20.84 -14.98
N GLU A 389 20.18 21.48 -16.11
CA GLU A 389 19.19 21.86 -17.12
C GLU A 389 18.41 20.67 -17.71
N ARG A 390 18.92 19.43 -17.55
CA ARG A 390 18.23 18.21 -18.01
C ARG A 390 17.16 17.71 -17.05
N PHE A 391 17.14 18.19 -15.80
CA PHE A 391 16.22 17.74 -14.75
C PHE A 391 15.33 18.88 -14.26
N THR A 392 14.61 19.51 -15.18
CA THR A 392 13.71 20.62 -14.87
C THR A 392 12.29 20.16 -14.53
N GLU A 393 11.45 21.13 -14.16
CA GLU A 393 10.03 20.91 -13.88
C GLU A 393 9.78 19.89 -12.77
N GLU A 394 9.04 18.82 -13.07
CA GLU A 394 8.71 17.75 -12.12
C GLU A 394 9.92 16.96 -11.64
N TRP A 395 11.06 17.06 -12.34
CA TRP A 395 12.33 16.47 -11.92
C TRP A 395 13.19 17.42 -11.08
N GLY A 396 12.70 18.64 -10.78
CA GLY A 396 13.46 19.62 -9.99
C GLY A 396 13.90 19.10 -8.62
N PHE A 397 13.11 18.23 -7.98
CA PHE A 397 13.50 17.58 -6.72
C PHE A 397 14.78 16.75 -6.85
N PHE A 398 15.05 16.22 -8.03
CA PHE A 398 16.24 15.41 -8.28
C PHE A 398 17.49 16.30 -8.37
N ILE A 399 17.36 17.54 -8.86
CA ILE A 399 18.45 18.52 -8.77
C ILE A 399 18.79 18.80 -7.31
N ASP A 400 17.79 19.07 -6.47
CA ASP A 400 18.01 19.35 -5.04
C ASP A 400 18.78 18.18 -4.37
N LEU A 401 18.39 16.94 -4.66
CA LEU A 401 19.10 15.74 -4.20
C LEU A 401 20.55 15.68 -4.73
N LEU A 402 20.74 15.93 -6.03
CA LEU A 402 22.07 15.93 -6.66
C LEU A 402 22.99 17.02 -6.09
N GLU A 403 22.45 18.18 -5.74
CA GLU A 403 23.22 19.26 -5.13
C GLU A 403 23.73 18.91 -3.74
N GLU A 404 22.89 18.28 -2.90
CA GLU A 404 23.30 17.77 -1.58
C GLU A 404 24.41 16.71 -1.72
N ILE A 405 24.26 15.77 -2.66
CA ILE A 405 25.30 14.77 -2.95
C ILE A 405 26.59 15.46 -3.43
N ASN A 406 26.47 16.48 -4.27
CA ASN A 406 27.60 17.22 -4.83
C ASN A 406 28.37 18.01 -3.77
N LEU A 407 27.69 18.60 -2.78
CA LEU A 407 28.33 19.25 -1.63
C LEU A 407 29.18 18.25 -0.85
N LEU A 408 28.66 17.04 -0.62
CA LEU A 408 29.42 15.97 0.03
C LEU A 408 30.58 15.46 -0.84
N GLY A 409 30.38 15.36 -2.15
CA GLY A 409 31.42 14.96 -3.11
C GLY A 409 32.59 15.93 -3.14
N LYS A 410 32.34 17.23 -2.96
CA LYS A 410 33.39 18.26 -2.81
C LYS A 410 34.13 18.15 -1.47
N LYS A 411 33.41 17.80 -0.40
CA LYS A 411 33.95 17.73 0.97
C LYS A 411 34.76 16.47 1.24
N TYR A 412 34.36 15.34 0.67
CA TYR A 412 34.97 14.03 0.91
C TYR A 412 35.52 13.43 -0.39
N PRO A 413 36.85 13.49 -0.60
CA PRO A 413 37.48 12.76 -1.69
C PRO A 413 37.15 11.26 -1.60
N ARG A 414 36.87 10.63 -2.75
CA ARG A 414 36.44 9.22 -2.86
C ARG A 414 35.19 8.91 -2.02
N LEU A 415 34.19 9.80 -2.06
CA LEU A 415 32.92 9.66 -1.35
C LEU A 415 32.28 8.26 -1.51
N LEU A 416 32.34 7.66 -2.71
CA LEU A 416 31.80 6.32 -2.97
C LEU A 416 32.46 5.23 -2.11
N GLU A 417 33.78 5.29 -1.88
CA GLU A 417 34.49 4.32 -1.02
C GLU A 417 34.08 4.52 0.45
N LYS A 418 33.94 5.78 0.88
CA LYS A 418 33.51 6.12 2.26
C LYS A 418 32.04 5.78 2.54
N LEU A 419 31.17 5.82 1.53
CA LEU A 419 29.79 5.36 1.64
C LEU A 419 29.72 3.86 1.89
N LYS A 420 30.54 3.06 1.18
CA LYS A 420 30.62 1.61 1.38
C LYS A 420 31.09 1.23 2.79
N ASN A 421 31.94 2.05 3.39
CA ASN A 421 32.47 1.85 4.74
C ASN A 421 31.54 2.38 5.86
N GLY A 422 30.39 2.97 5.53
CA GLY A 422 29.37 3.40 6.50
C GLY A 422 29.64 4.75 7.21
N GLU A 423 30.89 5.24 7.24
CA GLU A 423 31.29 6.49 7.94
C GLU A 423 30.42 7.72 7.58
N ILE A 424 29.99 7.81 6.32
CA ILE A 424 29.21 8.95 5.82
C ILE A 424 27.73 8.85 6.22
N ILE A 425 27.20 7.64 6.36
CA ILE A 425 25.77 7.40 6.59
C ILE A 425 25.37 7.80 8.01
N GLU A 426 26.23 7.56 9.00
CA GLU A 426 25.98 8.02 10.38
C GLU A 426 25.85 9.55 10.46
N LYS A 427 26.64 10.27 9.66
CA LYS A 427 26.63 11.73 9.64
C LYS A 427 25.58 12.33 8.71
N TYR A 428 25.23 11.62 7.64
CA TYR A 428 24.28 12.03 6.61
C TYR A 428 23.34 10.88 6.26
N PRO A 429 22.29 10.65 7.06
CA PRO A 429 21.41 9.47 6.90
C PRO A 429 20.77 9.34 5.51
N PHE A 430 20.47 10.46 4.84
CA PHE A 430 19.89 10.45 3.49
C PHE A 430 20.79 9.78 2.44
N MET A 431 22.10 9.71 2.68
CA MET A 431 23.05 9.04 1.80
C MET A 431 22.92 7.52 1.83
N ARG A 432 22.12 6.96 2.75
CA ARG A 432 21.77 5.53 2.77
C ARG A 432 21.19 5.07 1.43
N ALA A 433 20.45 5.95 0.74
CA ALA A 433 19.88 5.68 -0.59
C ALA A 433 20.91 5.45 -1.71
N LEU A 434 22.20 5.73 -1.46
CA LEU A 434 23.31 5.60 -2.41
C LEU A 434 24.28 4.47 -2.05
N LYS A 435 24.06 3.79 -0.93
CA LYS A 435 24.84 2.64 -0.50
C LYS A 435 24.51 1.44 -1.39
#